data_AF-A0A939ITK0-F1
#
_entry.id   AF-A0A939ITK0-F1
#
_cell.length_a   1.000
_cell.length_b   1.000
_cell.length_c   1.000
_cell.angle_alpha   90.00
_cell.angle_beta   90.00
_cell.angle_gamma   90.00
#
_symmetry.space_group_name_H-M   'P 1'
#
loop_
_entity.id
_entity.type
_entity.pdbx_description
1 polymer ?
#
loop_
_entity_poly.entity_id
_entity_poly.type
_entity_poly.pdbx_seq_one_letter_code
_entity_poly.pdbx_strand_id
1 'polypeptide(L)'
;MPKFNSGDMWVDETFICKGVNVGTGNINYDGAVIVNGDVTEKMIITASGDVTINGFVESAIIQAGGDIIITQGAMGKQAENDKNEYSTKLSAQGSIHVQHGQGLEISCNGNVTVGKQLAHSNIICRGSVIVGPIDNPNGN
;
A
#
# COMPACT_ATOMS: atom_id res chain seq x y z
N MET A 1 -14.09 -2.12 9.33
CA MET A 1 -13.86 -2.39 10.79
C MET A 1 -14.35 -1.18 11.56
N PRO A 2 -15.02 -1.31 12.72
CA PRO A 2 -15.48 -0.13 13.46
C PRO A 2 -14.27 0.68 13.97
N LYS A 3 -14.20 1.96 13.59
CA LYS A 3 -13.25 2.93 14.14
C LYS A 3 -13.97 3.79 15.17
N PHE A 4 -13.39 3.92 16.37
CA PHE A 4 -13.98 4.67 17.48
C PHE A 4 -13.40 6.08 17.51
N ASN A 5 -14.24 7.09 17.32
CA ASN A 5 -13.85 8.48 17.57
C ASN A 5 -15.02 9.23 18.21
N SER A 6 -14.80 9.77 19.41
CA SER A 6 -15.71 10.73 20.08
C SER A 6 -17.14 10.27 20.34
N GLY A 7 -17.39 8.98 20.61
CA GLY A 7 -18.69 8.48 21.07
C GLY A 7 -19.64 8.02 19.97
N ASP A 8 -19.30 8.22 18.70
CA ASP A 8 -20.04 7.72 17.56
C ASP A 8 -19.34 6.47 16.98
N MET A 9 -20.09 5.37 16.82
CA MET A 9 -19.60 4.15 16.19
C MET A 9 -19.91 4.20 14.69
N TRP A 10 -18.88 4.43 13.87
CA TRP A 10 -18.98 4.32 12.42
C TRP A 10 -18.67 2.89 11.98
N VAL A 11 -19.56 2.30 11.18
CA VAL A 11 -19.32 1.03 10.50
C VAL A 11 -18.90 1.36 9.07
N ASP A 12 -17.59 1.40 8.83
CA ASP A 12 -17.09 1.45 7.45
C ASP A 12 -17.44 0.14 6.76
N GLU A 13 -18.22 0.24 5.67
CA GLU A 13 -18.38 -0.90 4.77
C GLU A 13 -16.98 -1.32 4.31
N THR A 14 -16.69 -2.62 4.40
CA THR A 14 -15.36 -3.17 4.13
C THR A 14 -15.51 -4.24 3.06
N PHE A 15 -14.89 -4.03 1.92
CA PHE A 15 -14.80 -5.05 0.87
C PHE A 15 -13.67 -6.02 1.19
N ILE A 16 -13.95 -7.33 1.19
CA ILE A 16 -12.96 -8.36 1.50
C ILE A 16 -12.85 -9.33 0.31
N CYS A 17 -11.64 -9.53 -0.19
CA CYS A 17 -11.36 -10.53 -1.22
C CYS A 17 -10.13 -11.39 -0.85
N LYS A 18 -9.90 -12.49 -1.57
CA LYS A 18 -8.77 -13.42 -1.33
C LYS A 18 -7.50 -13.08 -2.13
N GLY A 19 -7.54 -12.02 -2.92
CA GLY A 19 -6.51 -11.67 -3.88
C GLY A 19 -7.10 -10.84 -5.00
N VAL A 20 -6.25 -10.13 -5.73
CA VAL A 20 -6.63 -9.31 -6.87
C VAL A 20 -5.78 -9.71 -8.06
N ASN A 21 -6.43 -10.23 -9.09
CA ASN A 21 -5.81 -10.70 -10.32
C ASN A 21 -6.76 -10.54 -11.51
N VAL A 22 -6.32 -10.94 -12.71
CA VAL A 22 -7.10 -10.82 -13.95
C VAL A 22 -8.50 -11.47 -13.85
N GLY A 23 -8.65 -12.53 -13.05
CA GLY A 23 -9.93 -13.20 -12.84
C GLY A 23 -10.86 -12.45 -11.88
N THR A 24 -10.33 -11.75 -10.88
CA THR A 24 -11.14 -10.93 -9.96
C THR A 24 -11.41 -9.53 -10.51
N GLY A 25 -10.52 -9.04 -11.38
CA GLY A 25 -10.52 -7.68 -11.89
C GLY A 25 -10.02 -6.65 -10.88
N ASN A 26 -10.09 -5.38 -11.29
CA ASN A 26 -9.73 -4.22 -10.47
C ASN A 26 -10.79 -3.96 -9.39
N ILE A 27 -10.36 -3.35 -8.28
CA ILE A 27 -11.25 -2.95 -7.18
C ILE A 27 -11.40 -1.44 -7.20
N ASN A 28 -12.65 -0.97 -7.20
CA ASN A 28 -13.00 0.41 -6.90
C ASN A 28 -14.11 0.40 -5.84
N TYR A 29 -13.81 0.87 -4.64
CA TYR A 29 -14.71 0.72 -3.50
C TYR A 29 -14.77 1.98 -2.65
N ASP A 30 -15.99 2.44 -2.35
CA ASP A 30 -16.22 3.56 -1.44
C ASP A 30 -16.30 3.06 0.00
N GLY A 31 -15.13 2.77 0.56
CA GLY A 31 -14.95 2.25 1.91
C GLY A 31 -13.56 1.66 2.08
N ALA A 32 -13.39 0.78 3.06
CA ALA A 32 -12.12 0.08 3.30
C ALA A 32 -12.02 -1.19 2.44
N VAL A 33 -10.82 -1.57 2.01
CA VAL A 33 -10.55 -2.80 1.26
C VAL A 33 -9.56 -3.68 2.02
N ILE A 34 -9.89 -4.96 2.17
CA ILE A 34 -9.00 -5.98 2.74
C ILE A 34 -8.78 -7.08 1.70
N VAL A 35 -7.54 -7.25 1.27
CA VAL A 35 -7.12 -8.32 0.37
C VAL A 35 -6.38 -9.38 1.20
N ASN A 36 -7.01 -10.54 1.40
CA ASN A 36 -6.43 -11.68 2.10
C ASN A 36 -5.63 -12.58 1.14
N GLY A 37 -4.70 -11.98 0.42
CA GLY A 37 -3.81 -12.63 -0.53
C GLY A 37 -3.07 -11.61 -1.40
N ASP A 38 -2.59 -12.06 -2.54
CA ASP A 38 -1.69 -11.27 -3.39
C ASP A 38 -2.45 -10.36 -4.37
N VAL A 39 -1.78 -9.29 -4.78
CA VAL A 39 -2.20 -8.40 -5.86
C VAL A 39 -1.22 -8.55 -7.01
N THR A 40 -1.69 -9.12 -8.12
CA THR A 40 -0.84 -9.43 -9.28
C THR A 40 -0.65 -8.21 -10.18
N GLU A 41 0.25 -8.35 -11.15
CA GLU A 41 0.58 -7.30 -12.10
C GLU A 41 -0.64 -6.70 -12.82
N LYS A 42 -0.53 -5.40 -13.11
CA LYS A 42 -1.52 -4.58 -13.84
C LYS A 42 -2.86 -4.43 -13.13
N MET A 43 -2.98 -4.88 -11.89
CA MET A 43 -4.18 -4.68 -11.09
C MET A 43 -4.20 -3.28 -10.48
N ILE A 44 -5.41 -2.76 -10.31
CA ILE A 44 -5.66 -1.46 -9.70
C ILE A 44 -6.64 -1.64 -8.54
N ILE A 45 -6.28 -1.12 -7.38
CA ILE A 45 -7.15 -1.01 -6.21
C ILE A 45 -7.30 0.47 -5.86
N THR A 46 -8.53 0.96 -5.89
CA THR A 46 -8.89 2.30 -5.44
C THR A 46 -9.91 2.18 -4.31
N ALA A 47 -9.60 2.77 -3.16
CA ALA A 47 -10.48 2.78 -1.99
C ALA A 47 -10.56 4.20 -1.40
N SER A 48 -11.75 4.63 -0.97
CA SER A 48 -11.89 5.90 -0.25
C SER A 48 -11.43 5.81 1.21
N GLY A 49 -11.43 4.60 1.79
CA GLY A 49 -10.89 4.31 3.12
C GLY A 49 -9.49 3.70 3.08
N ASP A 50 -9.20 2.84 4.06
CA ASP A 50 -7.92 2.13 4.16
C ASP A 50 -7.84 0.95 3.18
N VAL A 51 -6.63 0.62 2.76
CA VAL A 51 -6.34 -0.61 2.00
C VAL A 51 -5.37 -1.47 2.79
N THR A 52 -5.80 -2.67 3.16
CA THR A 52 -4.95 -3.69 3.79
C THR A 52 -4.74 -4.85 2.85
N ILE A 53 -3.49 -5.18 2.54
CA ILE A 53 -3.11 -6.31 1.70
C ILE A 53 -2.29 -7.27 2.56
N ASN A 54 -2.90 -8.40 2.89
CA ASN A 54 -2.30 -9.48 3.66
C ASN A 54 -1.51 -10.45 2.76
N GLY A 55 -0.71 -9.90 1.85
CA GLY A 55 0.02 -10.64 0.83
C GLY A 55 1.08 -9.78 0.16
N PHE A 56 1.50 -10.20 -1.02
CA PHE A 56 2.50 -9.53 -1.83
C PHE A 56 1.85 -8.72 -2.96
N VAL A 57 2.45 -7.57 -3.30
CA VAL A 57 2.00 -6.70 -4.40
C VAL A 57 3.06 -6.69 -5.49
N GLU A 58 2.69 -7.04 -6.72
CA GLU A 58 3.60 -7.01 -7.86
C GLU A 58 3.06 -6.11 -8.97
N SER A 59 3.83 -5.10 -9.39
CA SER A 59 3.53 -4.24 -10.55
C SER A 59 2.08 -3.75 -10.62
N ALA A 60 1.56 -3.23 -9.50
CA ALA A 60 0.16 -2.84 -9.33
C ALA A 60 0.02 -1.40 -8.79
N ILE A 61 -1.16 -0.82 -8.97
CA ILE A 61 -1.48 0.54 -8.54
C ILE A 61 -2.47 0.47 -7.37
N ILE A 62 -2.06 0.98 -6.22
CA ILE A 62 -2.88 1.01 -4.99
C ILE A 62 -3.11 2.46 -4.58
N GLN A 63 -4.37 2.83 -4.45
CA GLN A 63 -4.81 4.17 -4.05
C GLN A 63 -5.78 4.08 -2.87
N ALA A 64 -5.45 4.75 -1.78
CA ALA A 64 -6.26 4.80 -0.57
C ALA A 64 -6.53 6.25 -0.15
N GLY A 65 -7.78 6.55 0.23
CA GLY A 65 -8.13 7.78 0.93
C GLY A 65 -7.78 7.74 2.42
N GLY A 66 -7.44 6.57 2.97
CA GLY A 66 -6.87 6.37 4.30
C GLY A 66 -5.43 5.88 4.25
N ASP A 67 -5.12 4.86 5.06
CA ASP A 67 -3.80 4.23 5.13
C ASP A 67 -3.65 3.07 4.14
N ILE A 68 -2.42 2.76 3.72
CA ILE A 68 -2.08 1.52 3.00
C ILE A 68 -1.20 0.65 3.89
N ILE A 69 -1.59 -0.61 4.07
CA ILE A 69 -0.82 -1.60 4.83
C ILE A 69 -0.57 -2.82 3.96
N ILE A 70 0.70 -3.14 3.71
CA ILE A 70 1.13 -4.33 2.96
C ILE A 70 2.01 -5.19 3.88
N THR A 71 1.48 -6.35 4.28
CA THR A 71 2.09 -7.13 5.37
C THR A 71 3.29 -7.98 4.94
N GLN A 72 3.41 -8.35 3.65
CA GLN A 72 4.56 -9.12 3.17
C GLN A 72 5.54 -8.27 2.36
N GLY A 73 5.07 -7.56 1.35
CA GLY A 73 5.93 -6.67 0.57
C GLY A 73 5.34 -6.26 -0.76
N ALA A 74 6.05 -5.37 -1.43
CA ALA A 74 5.70 -4.90 -2.75
C ALA A 74 6.96 -4.86 -3.65
N MET A 75 6.78 -5.21 -4.91
CA MET A 75 7.82 -5.16 -5.93
C MET A 75 7.29 -4.51 -7.20
N GLY A 76 8.03 -3.56 -7.75
CA GLY A 76 7.82 -3.01 -9.08
C GLY A 76 9.00 -3.25 -10.01
N LYS A 77 8.73 -3.05 -11.29
CA LYS A 77 9.70 -3.07 -12.39
C LYS A 77 9.89 -1.62 -12.84
N GLN A 78 11.12 -1.27 -13.18
CA GLN A 78 11.41 0.01 -13.82
C GLN A 78 10.83 -0.01 -15.24
N ALA A 79 10.13 1.05 -15.64
CA ALA A 79 9.57 1.13 -16.98
C ALA A 79 10.70 1.18 -18.03
N GLU A 80 10.51 0.49 -19.16
CA GLU A 80 11.51 0.45 -20.24
C GLU A 80 11.70 1.83 -20.90
N ASN A 81 10.65 2.65 -20.91
CA ASN A 81 10.61 3.93 -21.60
C ASN A 81 11.04 5.11 -20.72
N ASP A 82 10.86 5.01 -19.40
CA ASP A 82 11.26 6.03 -18.44
C ASP A 82 11.91 5.37 -17.22
N LYS A 83 13.20 5.63 -17.04
CA LYS A 83 13.98 5.09 -15.92
C LYS A 83 13.49 5.60 -14.56
N ASN A 84 12.71 6.66 -14.51
CA ASN A 84 12.21 7.20 -13.24
C ASN A 84 10.80 6.71 -12.90
N GLU A 85 10.17 5.91 -13.77
CA GLU A 85 8.84 5.38 -13.53
C GLU A 85 8.92 3.91 -13.08
N TYR A 86 8.22 3.60 -11.99
CA TYR A 86 8.07 2.23 -11.50
C TYR A 86 6.64 1.72 -11.74
N SER A 87 6.52 0.44 -12.06
CA SER A 87 5.22 -0.20 -12.31
C SER A 87 4.34 -0.33 -11.07
N THR A 88 4.93 -0.24 -9.87
CA THR A 88 4.19 -0.32 -8.61
C THR A 88 4.08 1.05 -7.97
N LYS A 89 2.84 1.53 -7.86
CA LYS A 89 2.52 2.86 -7.32
C LYS A 89 1.61 2.73 -6.11
N LEU A 90 2.06 3.25 -4.97
CA LEU A 90 1.33 3.25 -3.70
C LEU A 90 1.01 4.69 -3.33
N SER A 91 -0.27 5.06 -3.31
CA SER A 91 -0.73 6.42 -3.00
C SER A 91 -1.74 6.42 -1.86
N ALA A 92 -1.44 7.09 -0.76
CA ALA A 92 -2.31 7.15 0.42
C ALA A 92 -2.49 8.59 0.89
N GLN A 93 -3.71 8.99 1.26
CA GLN A 93 -3.87 10.27 1.97
C GLN A 93 -3.41 10.15 3.44
N GLY A 94 -3.34 8.95 4.00
CA GLY A 94 -2.77 8.65 5.31
C GLY A 94 -1.30 8.24 5.24
N SER A 95 -0.93 7.21 6.00
CA SER A 95 0.40 6.61 6.05
C SER A 95 0.50 5.34 5.20
N ILE A 96 1.71 4.95 4.84
CA ILE A 96 1.99 3.71 4.10
C ILE A 96 2.92 2.83 4.92
N HIS A 97 2.52 1.58 5.14
CA HIS A 97 3.35 0.55 5.75
C HIS A 97 3.62 -0.58 4.77
N VAL A 98 4.88 -0.96 4.62
CA VAL A 98 5.29 -2.11 3.80
C VAL A 98 6.41 -2.88 4.48
N GLN A 99 6.32 -4.20 4.53
CA GLN A 99 7.34 -5.00 5.20
C GLN A 99 8.65 -5.08 4.39
N HIS A 100 8.56 -5.24 3.07
CA HIS A 100 9.68 -5.27 2.12
C HIS A 100 9.30 -4.51 0.84
N GLY A 101 10.16 -3.60 0.35
CA GLY A 101 9.89 -2.86 -0.88
C GLY A 101 11.05 -2.84 -1.87
N GLN A 102 10.76 -3.02 -3.16
CA GLN A 102 11.73 -2.83 -4.23
C GLN A 102 11.06 -2.21 -5.46
N GLY A 103 11.65 -1.19 -6.07
CA GLY A 103 11.10 -0.63 -7.30
C GLY A 103 9.73 0.03 -7.07
N LEU A 104 9.56 0.75 -5.96
CA LEU A 104 8.27 1.33 -5.56
C LEU A 104 8.24 2.84 -5.80
N GLU A 105 7.09 3.33 -6.26
CA GLU A 105 6.75 4.75 -6.21
C GLU A 105 5.72 4.95 -5.09
N ILE A 106 6.15 5.53 -3.97
CA ILE A 106 5.34 5.71 -2.75
C ILE A 106 5.04 7.20 -2.57
N SER A 107 3.75 7.55 -2.47
CA SER A 107 3.28 8.91 -2.21
C SER A 107 2.29 8.93 -1.06
N CYS A 108 2.55 9.70 -0.01
CA CYS A 108 1.58 9.84 1.07
C CYS A 108 1.63 11.16 1.86
N ASN A 109 0.52 11.57 2.50
CA ASN A 109 0.57 12.74 3.40
C ASN A 109 1.04 12.39 4.82
N GLY A 110 0.96 11.13 5.22
CA GLY A 110 1.42 10.64 6.51
C GLY A 110 2.88 10.19 6.48
N ASN A 111 3.17 9.15 7.25
CA ASN A 111 4.49 8.55 7.36
C ASN A 111 4.64 7.35 6.42
N VAL A 112 5.87 7.04 6.03
CA VAL A 112 6.21 5.78 5.37
C VAL A 112 7.01 4.93 6.33
N THR A 113 6.50 3.75 6.66
CA THR A 113 7.21 2.80 7.54
C THR A 113 7.53 1.54 6.76
N VAL A 114 8.81 1.22 6.67
CA VAL A 114 9.31 0.01 6.02
C VAL A 114 9.90 -0.92 7.05
N GLY A 115 9.36 -2.14 7.15
CA GLY A 115 9.72 -3.05 8.23
C GLY A 115 11.15 -3.59 8.16
N LYS A 116 11.67 -3.88 6.96
CA LYS A 116 13.00 -4.50 6.80
C LYS A 116 13.90 -3.81 5.78
N GLN A 117 13.46 -3.70 4.53
CA GLN A 117 14.31 -3.18 3.44
C GLN A 117 13.50 -2.41 2.42
N LEU A 118 14.12 -1.37 1.86
CA LEU A 118 13.59 -0.61 0.73
C LEU A 118 14.70 -0.35 -0.28
N ALA A 119 14.60 -0.94 -1.48
CA ALA A 119 15.61 -0.77 -2.52
C ALA A 119 15.02 -0.11 -3.77
N HIS A 120 15.83 0.70 -4.47
CA HIS A 120 15.48 1.29 -5.77
C HIS A 120 14.05 1.86 -5.81
N SER A 121 13.67 2.67 -4.81
CA SER A 121 12.31 3.17 -4.66
C SER A 121 12.32 4.68 -4.51
N ASN A 122 11.32 5.34 -5.06
CA ASN A 122 11.07 6.77 -4.91
C ASN A 122 9.98 6.97 -3.87
N ILE A 123 10.26 7.74 -2.83
CA ILE A 123 9.30 8.06 -1.78
C ILE A 123 9.08 9.56 -1.71
N ILE A 124 7.82 9.97 -1.70
CA ILE A 124 7.38 11.33 -1.42
C ILE A 124 6.38 11.25 -0.27
N CYS A 125 6.79 11.70 0.91
CA CYS A 125 5.89 11.81 2.04
C CYS A 125 5.99 13.19 2.71
N ARG A 126 4.89 13.65 3.34
CA ARG A 126 4.92 14.87 4.15
C ARG A 126 5.39 14.63 5.58
N GLY A 127 5.23 13.40 6.09
CA GLY A 127 5.73 12.98 7.39
C GLY A 127 7.17 12.47 7.32
N SER A 128 7.49 11.50 8.18
CA SER A 128 8.81 10.84 8.24
C SER A 128 8.83 9.52 7.47
N VAL A 129 10.00 9.17 6.94
CA VAL A 129 10.30 7.83 6.44
C VAL A 129 11.11 7.07 7.50
N ILE A 130 10.64 5.88 7.88
CA ILE A 130 11.32 4.99 8.83
C ILE A 130 11.60 3.67 8.11
N VAL A 131 12.85 3.22 8.11
CA VAL A 131 13.26 1.94 7.51
C VAL A 131 13.96 1.10 8.57
N GLY A 132 13.43 -0.11 8.79
CA GLY A 132 13.90 -1.06 9.79
C GLY A 132 12.98 -1.16 11.02
N PRO A 133 13.34 -1.99 12.00
CA PRO A 133 12.59 -2.13 13.25
C PRO A 133 12.46 -0.79 13.97
N ILE A 134 11.28 -0.49 14.50
CA ILE A 134 11.00 0.77 15.22
C ILE A 134 11.97 0.97 16.41
N ASP A 135 12.39 -0.12 17.03
CA ASP A 135 13.31 -0.10 18.18
C ASP A 135 14.79 0.02 17.78
N ASN A 136 15.12 -0.27 16.51
CA ASN A 136 16.49 -0.23 16.00
C ASN A 136 16.48 -0.10 14.46
N PRO A 137 16.25 1.10 13.90
CA PRO A 137 16.15 1.30 12.46
C PRO A 137 17.52 1.08 11.80
N ASN A 138 17.76 -0.15 11.34
CA ASN A 138 19.00 -0.62 10.72
C ASN A 138 18.79 -0.98 9.23
N GLY A 139 17.83 -0.31 8.58
CA GLY A 139 17.50 -0.54 7.18
C GLY A 139 18.73 -0.55 6.28
N ASN A 140 18.84 -1.60 5.45
CA ASN A 140 19.82 -1.74 4.39
C ASN A 140 19.18 -1.45 3.03
#